data_AF-G5IJZ2-F1
#
_entry.id   AF-G5IJZ2-F1
#
_cell.length_a   1.000
_cell.length_b   1.000
_cell.length_c   1.000
_cell.angle_alpha   90.00
_cell.angle_beta   90.00
_cell.angle_gamma   90.00
#
_symmetry.space_group_name_H-M   'P 1'
#
loop_
_entity.id
_entity.type
_entity.pdbx_description
1 polymer ?
#
loop_
_entity_poly.entity_id
_entity_poly.type
_entity_poly.pdbx_seq_one_letter_code
_entity_poly.pdbx_strand_id
1 'polypeptide(L)'
;MKLYRMIFSPTGGTEKVANALSCGWDCEQETVNLLEVDRDYGVYKLEADDVCIVAVPSFGGRVPAVALERLSSMKGNQARAVLAAVYGNRDFEDTLLELKDTLEAAGFRCVAAVAAIAEHSIMHQFAAGRPDEKDVAQLKTFAEQIREKLKGDKAQEPAFVPGNRPYRKYSGVPLRPKADKTCRQCGV
;
A
#
# COMPACT_ATOMS: atom_id res chain seq x y z
N MET A 1 -21.70 -1.50 -2.53
CA MET A 1 -20.46 -1.15 -1.82
C MET A 1 -19.79 -2.41 -1.30
N LYS A 2 -18.65 -2.76 -1.88
CA LYS A 2 -17.74 -3.78 -1.37
C LYS A 2 -16.42 -3.13 -0.94
N LEU A 3 -15.77 -3.70 0.07
CA LEU A 3 -14.44 -3.28 0.51
C LEU A 3 -13.37 -4.21 -0.07
N TYR A 4 -12.49 -3.66 -0.89
CA TYR A 4 -11.31 -4.35 -1.40
C TYR A 4 -10.10 -4.00 -0.55
N ARG A 5 -9.35 -5.02 -0.14
CA ARG A 5 -8.07 -4.88 0.56
C ARG A 5 -6.96 -5.36 -0.38
N MET A 6 -6.32 -4.43 -1.06
CA MET A 6 -5.25 -4.70 -2.01
C MET A 6 -3.91 -4.58 -1.29
N ILE A 7 -3.25 -5.71 -1.02
CA ILE A 7 -2.15 -5.79 -0.06
C ILE A 7 -0.90 -6.38 -0.70
N PHE A 8 0.21 -5.64 -0.65
CA PHE A 8 1.54 -6.19 -0.90
C PHE A 8 2.27 -6.30 0.45
N SER A 9 2.41 -7.50 1.04
CA SER A 9 2.94 -7.63 2.41
C SER A 9 3.88 -8.83 2.58
N PRO A 10 5.12 -8.76 2.09
CA PRO A 10 6.05 -9.90 2.13
C PRO A 10 6.46 -10.31 3.55
N THR A 11 6.39 -9.40 4.52
CA THR A 11 6.80 -9.64 5.92
C THR A 11 5.66 -9.47 6.94
N GLY A 12 4.41 -9.40 6.48
CA GLY A 12 3.21 -9.32 7.35
C GLY A 12 2.91 -7.94 7.97
N GLY A 13 3.89 -7.04 8.11
CA GLY A 13 3.67 -5.72 8.71
C GLY A 13 2.65 -4.85 7.97
N THR A 14 2.67 -4.89 6.64
CA THR A 14 1.70 -4.15 5.80
C THR A 14 0.29 -4.73 5.89
N GLU A 15 0.18 -6.06 5.97
CA GLU A 15 -1.09 -6.75 6.17
C GLU A 15 -1.72 -6.41 7.53
N LYS A 16 -0.92 -6.32 8.62
CA LYS A 16 -1.41 -5.87 9.93
C LYS A 16 -2.01 -4.46 9.85
N VAL A 17 -1.37 -3.54 9.13
CA VAL A 17 -1.88 -2.18 8.91
C VAL A 17 -3.20 -2.21 8.14
N ALA A 18 -3.25 -2.97 7.03
CA ALA A 18 -4.46 -3.09 6.22
C ALA A 18 -5.64 -3.69 7.02
N ASN A 19 -5.39 -4.71 7.84
CA ASN A 19 -6.37 -5.31 8.75
C ASN A 19 -6.93 -4.29 9.75
N ALA A 20 -6.07 -3.45 10.34
CA ALA A 20 -6.50 -2.43 11.28
C ALA A 20 -7.37 -1.35 10.60
N LEU A 21 -7.00 -0.94 9.38
CA LEU A 21 -7.76 0.03 8.60
C LEU A 21 -9.11 -0.50 8.07
N SER A 22 -9.21 -1.82 7.87
CA SER A 22 -10.46 -2.49 7.47
C SER A 22 -11.35 -2.86 8.66
N CYS A 23 -10.93 -2.58 9.90
CA CYS A 23 -11.73 -2.84 11.09
C CYS A 23 -12.94 -1.88 11.16
N GLY A 24 -14.14 -2.40 11.45
CA GLY A 24 -15.36 -1.61 11.59
C GLY A 24 -16.07 -1.26 10.28
N TRP A 25 -15.71 -1.92 9.18
CA TRP A 25 -16.43 -1.85 7.91
C TRP A 25 -17.49 -2.94 7.83
N ASP A 26 -18.76 -2.54 7.86
CA ASP A 26 -19.92 -3.43 7.82
C ASP A 26 -20.39 -3.64 6.37
N CYS A 27 -19.58 -4.35 5.59
CA CYS A 27 -19.87 -4.69 4.19
C CYS A 27 -19.08 -5.92 3.75
N GLU A 28 -19.40 -6.48 2.58
CA GLU A 28 -18.61 -7.55 1.99
C GLU A 28 -17.15 -7.09 1.80
N GLN A 29 -16.21 -7.95 2.17
CA GLN A 29 -14.77 -7.66 2.04
C GLN A 29 -14.10 -8.71 1.15
N GLU A 30 -13.22 -8.25 0.26
CA GLU A 30 -12.34 -9.12 -0.54
C GLU A 30 -10.89 -8.71 -0.34
N THR A 31 -10.02 -9.71 -0.11
CA THR A 31 -8.58 -9.48 -0.05
C THR A 31 -7.95 -9.83 -1.40
N VAL A 32 -7.30 -8.85 -2.00
CA VAL A 32 -6.52 -8.99 -3.23
C VAL A 32 -5.05 -9.01 -2.83
N ASN A 33 -4.47 -10.21 -2.79
CA ASN A 33 -3.07 -10.40 -2.45
C ASN A 33 -2.19 -10.01 -3.65
N LEU A 34 -1.50 -8.88 -3.55
CA LEU A 34 -0.59 -8.37 -4.55
C LEU A 34 0.76 -9.08 -4.55
N LEU A 35 0.93 -10.22 -3.86
CA LEU A 35 2.12 -11.08 -3.96
C LEU A 35 1.92 -12.26 -4.92
N GLU A 36 0.69 -12.65 -5.22
CA GLU A 36 0.37 -13.78 -6.10
C GLU A 36 0.89 -13.57 -7.53
N VAL A 37 1.68 -14.52 -8.03
CA VAL A 37 2.36 -14.40 -9.33
C VAL A 37 1.42 -14.71 -10.50
N ASP A 38 0.62 -15.76 -10.39
CA ASP A 38 -0.22 -16.28 -11.48
C ASP A 38 -1.66 -15.74 -11.47
N ARG A 39 -1.92 -14.68 -10.71
CA ARG A 39 -3.25 -14.05 -10.65
C ARG A 39 -3.38 -13.03 -11.77
N ASP A 40 -4.44 -13.14 -12.56
CA ASP A 40 -4.83 -12.06 -13.47
C ASP A 40 -5.49 -10.93 -12.67
N TYR A 41 -4.79 -9.81 -12.52
CA TYR A 41 -5.31 -8.63 -11.84
C TYR A 41 -6.18 -7.74 -12.75
N GLY A 42 -6.16 -7.95 -14.08
CA GLY A 42 -6.99 -7.23 -15.03
C GLY A 42 -8.49 -7.58 -14.93
N VAL A 43 -8.82 -8.68 -14.25
CA VAL A 43 -10.21 -9.06 -13.94
C VAL A 43 -10.90 -8.09 -12.97
N TYR A 44 -10.12 -7.31 -12.21
CA TYR A 44 -10.63 -6.35 -11.24
C TYR A 44 -11.18 -5.10 -11.93
N LYS A 45 -12.50 -5.11 -12.14
CA LYS A 45 -13.28 -3.96 -12.57
C LYS A 45 -14.14 -3.51 -11.42
N LEU A 46 -13.66 -2.51 -10.71
CA LEU A 46 -14.29 -1.96 -9.51
C LEU A 46 -15.52 -1.13 -9.92
N GLU A 47 -16.32 -0.73 -8.95
CA GLU A 47 -17.44 0.19 -9.14
C GLU A 47 -17.24 1.48 -8.34
N ALA A 48 -17.91 2.56 -8.72
CA ALA A 48 -17.80 3.87 -8.05
C ALA A 48 -18.22 3.84 -6.57
N ASP A 49 -19.03 2.83 -6.20
CA ASP A 49 -19.48 2.57 -4.84
C ASP A 49 -18.56 1.66 -4.03
N ASP A 50 -17.51 1.12 -4.62
CA ASP A 50 -16.51 0.34 -3.91
C ASP A 50 -15.50 1.22 -3.20
N VAL A 51 -14.95 0.67 -2.11
CA VAL A 51 -13.83 1.25 -1.40
C VAL A 51 -12.65 0.29 -1.45
N CYS A 52 -11.46 0.82 -1.71
CA CYS A 52 -10.23 0.07 -1.83
C CYS A 52 -9.21 0.57 -0.80
N ILE A 53 -8.85 -0.25 0.18
CA ILE A 53 -7.66 -0.02 1.01
C ILE A 53 -6.47 -0.62 0.26
N VAL A 54 -5.57 0.24 -0.21
CA VAL A 54 -4.38 -0.16 -0.97
C VAL A 54 -3.15 0.04 -0.10
N ALA A 55 -2.57 -1.06 0.37
CA ALA A 55 -1.49 -1.06 1.34
C ALA A 55 -0.21 -1.67 0.76
N VAL A 56 0.88 -0.89 0.79
CA VAL A 56 2.19 -1.26 0.26
C VAL A 56 3.32 -0.85 1.23
N PRO A 57 4.43 -1.60 1.28
CA PRO A 57 5.60 -1.16 2.01
C PRO A 57 6.34 -0.06 1.23
N SER A 58 7.08 0.79 1.94
CA SER A 58 8.03 1.71 1.31
C SER A 58 9.39 1.04 1.12
N PHE A 59 9.78 0.81 -0.14
CA PHE A 59 11.08 0.27 -0.50
C PHE A 59 11.99 1.39 -1.00
N GLY A 60 12.85 1.90 -0.11
CA GLY A 60 13.75 3.01 -0.42
C GLY A 60 13.05 4.30 -0.85
N GLY A 61 11.84 4.54 -0.31
CA GLY A 61 11.03 5.70 -0.67
C GLY A 61 10.14 5.51 -1.91
N ARG A 62 9.99 4.26 -2.38
CA ARG A 62 9.20 3.90 -3.56
C ARG A 62 8.23 2.76 -3.27
N VAL A 63 7.19 2.66 -4.07
CA VAL A 63 6.30 1.49 -4.08
C VAL A 63 7.03 0.30 -4.75
N PRO A 64 6.86 -0.94 -4.27
CA PRO A 64 7.40 -2.11 -4.97
C PRO A 64 6.89 -2.14 -6.42
N ALA A 65 7.80 -2.22 -7.39
CA ALA A 65 7.44 -2.13 -8.82
C ALA A 65 6.39 -3.15 -9.25
N VAL A 66 6.48 -4.37 -8.70
CA VAL A 66 5.50 -5.44 -8.93
C VAL A 66 4.10 -5.05 -8.44
N ALA A 67 3.98 -4.34 -7.32
CA ALA A 67 2.70 -3.83 -6.85
C ALA A 67 2.13 -2.78 -7.81
N LEU A 68 2.96 -1.86 -8.31
CA LEU A 68 2.54 -0.83 -9.27
C LEU A 68 2.03 -1.45 -10.56
N GLU A 69 2.74 -2.44 -11.11
CA GLU A 69 2.33 -3.16 -12.32
C GLU A 69 0.96 -3.81 -12.13
N ARG A 70 0.76 -4.53 -11.01
CA ARG A 70 -0.49 -5.21 -10.68
C ARG A 70 -1.65 -4.26 -10.46
N LEU A 71 -1.41 -3.13 -9.80
CA LEU A 71 -2.44 -2.10 -9.57
C LEU A 71 -2.81 -1.37 -10.88
N SER A 72 -1.84 -1.15 -11.77
CA SER A 72 -2.04 -0.46 -13.04
C SER A 72 -2.89 -1.26 -14.03
N SER A 73 -2.95 -2.59 -13.90
CA SER A 73 -3.77 -3.43 -14.77
C SER A 73 -5.25 -3.45 -14.38
N MET A 74 -5.59 -3.06 -13.15
CA MET A 74 -6.97 -2.98 -12.65
C MET A 74 -7.73 -1.79 -13.27
N LYS A 75 -9.07 -1.82 -13.18
CA LYS A 75 -9.93 -0.70 -13.57
C LYS A 75 -10.66 -0.14 -12.34
N GLY A 76 -10.19 1.02 -11.88
CA GLY A 76 -10.72 1.67 -10.68
C GLY A 76 -12.15 2.19 -10.85
N ASN A 77 -12.57 2.60 -12.05
CA ASN A 77 -13.95 3.04 -12.35
C ASN A 77 -14.56 3.97 -11.28
N GLN A 78 -13.78 4.96 -10.83
CA GLN A 78 -14.16 5.93 -9.79
C GLN A 78 -14.33 5.36 -8.37
N ALA A 79 -13.94 4.11 -8.12
CA ALA A 79 -13.85 3.53 -6.79
C ALA A 79 -12.95 4.38 -5.89
N ARG A 80 -13.34 4.50 -4.62
CA ARG A 80 -12.64 5.33 -3.64
C ARG A 80 -11.45 4.56 -3.08
N ALA A 81 -10.26 5.12 -3.16
CA ALA A 81 -9.02 4.52 -2.67
C ALA A 81 -8.52 5.20 -1.39
N VAL A 82 -8.17 4.38 -0.40
CA VAL A 82 -7.48 4.73 0.83
C VAL A 82 -6.06 4.19 0.72
N LEU A 83 -5.09 5.09 0.65
CA LEU A 83 -3.67 4.76 0.47
C LEU A 83 -3.04 4.41 1.82
N ALA A 84 -2.22 3.36 1.88
CA ALA A 84 -1.40 3.07 3.04
C ALA A 84 0.05 2.78 2.65
N ALA A 85 0.97 3.67 3.04
CA ALA A 85 2.41 3.45 2.93
C ALA A 85 2.97 2.98 4.28
N VAL A 86 3.57 1.78 4.29
CA VAL A 86 4.07 1.16 5.51
C VAL A 86 5.60 1.16 5.52
N TYR A 87 6.23 1.77 6.51
CA TYR A 87 7.68 2.04 6.48
C TYR A 87 8.39 1.63 7.77
N GLY A 88 9.66 1.23 7.61
CA GLY A 88 10.54 0.73 8.67
C GLY A 88 11.10 1.81 9.60
N ASN A 89 10.35 2.88 9.88
CA ASN A 89 10.72 3.95 10.82
C ASN A 89 11.92 4.84 10.42
N ARG A 90 12.24 4.93 9.13
CA ARG A 90 13.11 5.99 8.58
C ARG A 90 12.26 7.10 7.97
N ASP A 91 11.71 6.83 6.79
CA ASP A 91 10.82 7.72 6.05
C ASP A 91 10.14 6.90 4.93
N PHE A 92 8.95 7.31 4.51
CA PHE A 92 8.22 6.76 3.37
C PHE A 92 8.42 7.60 2.09
N GLU A 93 8.98 8.80 2.18
CA GLU A 93 9.36 9.67 1.06
C GLU A 93 8.27 9.74 -0.04
N ASP A 94 8.57 9.38 -1.28
CA ASP A 94 7.66 9.55 -2.42
C ASP A 94 6.63 8.41 -2.55
N THR A 95 6.64 7.41 -1.66
CA THR A 95 5.82 6.19 -1.77
C THR A 95 4.32 6.49 -1.88
N LEU A 96 3.80 7.42 -1.07
CA LEU A 96 2.38 7.79 -1.13
C LEU A 96 2.03 8.53 -2.41
N LEU A 97 2.90 9.43 -2.88
CA LEU A 97 2.69 10.18 -4.11
C LEU A 97 2.70 9.28 -5.33
N GLU A 98 3.67 8.36 -5.40
CA GLU A 98 3.76 7.37 -6.49
C GLU A 98 2.57 6.42 -6.51
N LEU A 99 2.13 5.94 -5.33
CA LEU A 99 0.95 5.10 -5.23
C LEU A 99 -0.32 5.85 -5.66
N LYS A 100 -0.47 7.10 -5.22
CA LYS A 100 -1.58 7.96 -5.61
C LYS A 100 -1.64 8.14 -7.13
N ASP A 101 -0.54 8.56 -7.74
CA ASP A 101 -0.47 8.83 -9.18
C ASP A 101 -0.80 7.57 -10.00
N THR A 102 -0.34 6.40 -9.54
CA THR A 102 -0.62 5.11 -10.20
C THR A 102 -2.10 4.72 -10.12
N LEU A 103 -2.70 4.86 -8.94
CA LEU A 103 -4.12 4.54 -8.77
C LEU A 103 -5.03 5.54 -9.49
N GLU A 104 -4.71 6.84 -9.46
CA GLU A 104 -5.47 7.84 -10.22
C GLU A 104 -5.38 7.57 -11.73
N ALA A 105 -4.21 7.16 -12.25
CA ALA A 105 -4.06 6.74 -13.65
C ALA A 105 -4.87 5.47 -13.99
N ALA A 106 -5.04 4.55 -13.03
CA ALA A 106 -5.90 3.37 -13.18
C ALA A 106 -7.41 3.67 -12.97
N GLY A 107 -7.78 4.92 -12.74
CA GLY A 107 -9.17 5.38 -12.63
C GLY A 107 -9.77 5.30 -11.23
N PHE A 108 -8.96 5.15 -10.19
CA PHE A 108 -9.40 5.26 -8.80
C PHE A 108 -9.48 6.72 -8.36
N ARG A 109 -10.26 6.99 -7.31
CA ARG A 109 -10.30 8.29 -6.62
C ARG A 109 -9.61 8.17 -5.27
N CYS A 110 -8.41 8.71 -5.15
CA CYS A 110 -7.64 8.65 -3.90
C CYS A 110 -8.18 9.70 -2.90
N VAL A 111 -8.87 9.25 -1.85
CA VAL A 111 -9.63 10.12 -0.93
C VAL A 111 -9.01 10.23 0.46
N ALA A 112 -8.18 9.27 0.87
CA ALA A 112 -7.45 9.33 2.13
C ALA A 112 -6.09 8.64 1.98
N ALA A 113 -5.17 8.97 2.88
CA ALA A 113 -3.85 8.36 2.94
C ALA A 113 -3.39 8.19 4.39
N VAL A 114 -2.67 7.11 4.65
CA VAL A 114 -2.09 6.77 5.96
C VAL A 114 -0.63 6.40 5.75
N ALA A 115 0.26 7.00 6.53
CA ALA A 115 1.62 6.53 6.69
C ALA A 115 1.69 5.76 8.02
N ALA A 116 2.08 4.49 7.97
CA ALA A 116 2.08 3.61 9.14
C ALA A 116 3.47 3.01 9.38
N ILE A 117 3.88 2.93 10.63
CA ILE A 117 5.16 2.31 11.00
C ILE A 117 4.96 0.81 11.14
N ALA A 118 5.91 0.05 10.62
CA ALA A 118 6.08 -1.36 10.91
C ALA A 118 7.57 -1.66 11.15
N GLU A 119 7.85 -2.84 11.69
CA GLU A 119 9.21 -3.34 11.80
C GLU A 119 9.92 -3.33 10.44
N HIS A 120 11.17 -2.89 10.43
CA HIS A 120 11.95 -2.81 9.22
C HIS A 120 12.25 -4.22 8.67
N SER A 121 11.94 -4.47 7.39
CA SER A 121 11.96 -5.81 6.78
C SER A 121 13.33 -6.48 6.68
N ILE A 122 14.42 -5.70 6.68
CA ILE A 122 15.81 -6.20 6.63
C ILE A 122 16.53 -6.06 7.97
N MET A 123 16.51 -4.86 8.55
CA MET A 123 17.19 -4.53 9.82
C MET A 123 16.18 -4.54 10.97
N HIS A 124 15.84 -5.73 11.47
CA HIS A 124 14.80 -5.96 12.49
C HIS A 124 14.98 -5.18 13.81
N GLN A 125 16.16 -4.62 14.07
CA GLN A 125 16.38 -3.71 15.21
C GLN A 125 15.57 -2.40 15.13
N PHE A 126 15.14 -1.98 13.93
CA PHE A 126 14.37 -0.75 13.75
C PHE A 126 12.86 -1.04 13.78
N ALA A 127 12.16 -0.33 14.67
CA ALA A 127 10.73 -0.51 14.92
C ALA A 127 10.35 -1.97 15.23
N ALA A 128 11.23 -2.69 15.93
CA ALA A 128 11.02 -4.06 16.36
C ALA A 128 9.65 -4.25 17.02
N GLY A 129 8.91 -5.27 16.61
CA GLY A 129 7.59 -5.61 17.14
C GLY A 129 6.43 -4.74 16.63
N ARG A 130 6.69 -3.70 15.83
CA ARG A 130 5.64 -2.81 15.30
C ARG A 130 5.03 -3.33 13.99
N PRO A 131 3.75 -3.05 13.68
CA PRO A 131 2.79 -2.29 14.49
C PRO A 131 2.41 -3.03 15.78
N ASP A 132 2.49 -2.32 16.91
CA ASP A 132 2.10 -2.80 18.24
C ASP A 132 0.64 -2.45 18.57
N GLU A 133 0.19 -2.71 19.79
CA GLU A 133 -1.19 -2.42 20.22
C GLU A 133 -1.55 -0.93 20.13
N LYS A 134 -0.61 -0.03 20.38
CA LYS A 134 -0.84 1.42 20.30
C LYS A 134 -0.95 1.86 18.84
N ASP A 135 -0.07 1.33 17.99
CA ASP A 135 -0.14 1.56 16.54
C ASP A 135 -1.48 1.08 15.99
N VAL A 136 -1.92 -0.13 16.37
CA VAL A 136 -3.20 -0.70 15.95
C VAL A 136 -4.38 0.14 16.44
N ALA A 137 -4.35 0.62 17.68
CA ALA A 137 -5.40 1.50 18.21
C ALA A 137 -5.50 2.81 17.41
N GLN A 138 -4.37 3.44 17.09
CA GLN A 138 -4.35 4.65 16.28
C GLN A 138 -4.86 4.40 14.85
N LEU A 139 -4.47 3.28 14.24
CA LEU A 139 -4.96 2.89 12.92
C LEU A 139 -6.48 2.67 12.89
N LYS A 140 -7.07 2.14 13.97
CA LYS A 140 -8.52 2.02 14.10
C LYS A 140 -9.21 3.39 14.19
N THR A 141 -8.62 4.35 14.92
CA THR A 141 -9.12 5.74 14.93
C THR A 141 -9.04 6.38 13.54
N PHE A 142 -7.98 6.12 12.77
CA PHE A 142 -7.92 6.57 11.37
C PHE A 142 -8.98 5.90 10.51
N ALA A 143 -9.24 4.60 10.71
CA ALA A 143 -10.30 3.88 10.00
C ALA A 143 -11.68 4.52 10.23
N GLU A 144 -11.99 4.90 11.47
CA GLU A 144 -13.21 5.62 11.84
C GLU A 144 -13.31 6.96 11.12
N GLN A 145 -12.26 7.79 11.20
CA GLN A 145 -12.22 9.10 10.53
C GLN A 145 -12.40 8.98 9.01
N ILE A 146 -11.81 7.96 8.39
CA ILE A 146 -11.92 7.70 6.95
C ILE A 146 -13.35 7.29 6.59
N ARG A 147 -13.98 6.39 7.38
CA ARG A 147 -15.39 6.02 7.16
C ARG A 147 -16.32 7.23 7.27
N GLU A 148 -16.12 8.07 8.27
CA GLU A 148 -16.92 9.30 8.42
C GLU A 148 -16.69 10.28 7.27
N LYS A 149 -15.44 10.46 6.82
CA LYS A 149 -15.14 11.26 5.62
C LYS A 149 -15.89 10.74 4.39
N LEU A 150 -15.97 9.42 4.24
CA LEU A 150 -16.59 8.76 3.08
C LEU A 150 -18.12 8.81 3.06
N LYS A 151 -18.76 9.08 4.20
CA LYS A 151 -20.21 9.29 4.29
C LYS A 151 -20.64 10.72 3.95
N GLY A 152 -19.75 11.69 4.18
CA GLY A 152 -20.03 13.11 3.99
C GLY A 152 -19.63 13.65 2.60
N ASP A 153 -19.91 14.92 2.37
CA ASP A 153 -19.60 15.61 1.10
C ASP A 153 -18.09 15.64 0.79
N LYS A 154 -17.25 15.56 1.82
CA LYS A 154 -15.79 15.48 1.70
C LYS A 154 -15.30 14.18 1.07
N ALA A 155 -16.17 13.20 0.82
CA ALA A 155 -15.83 11.98 0.08
C ALA A 155 -15.32 12.27 -1.34
N GLN A 156 -15.62 13.46 -1.90
CA GLN A 156 -15.15 13.88 -3.21
C GLN A 156 -13.78 14.56 -3.19
N GLU A 157 -13.29 14.98 -2.02
CA GLU A 157 -12.03 15.71 -1.90
C GLU A 157 -10.83 14.75 -2.02
N PRO A 158 -9.93 14.96 -2.99
CA PRO A 158 -8.76 14.13 -3.16
C PRO A 158 -7.82 14.24 -1.95
N ALA A 159 -7.14 13.15 -1.63
CA ALA A 159 -6.13 13.13 -0.57
C ALA A 159 -4.93 14.01 -0.95
N PHE A 160 -4.52 14.91 -0.05
CA PHE A 160 -3.17 15.46 -0.10
C PHE A 160 -2.19 14.41 0.42
N VAL A 161 -1.10 14.19 -0.32
CA VAL A 161 0.00 13.30 0.07
C VAL A 161 1.34 14.00 -0.16
N PRO A 162 2.30 13.88 0.76
CA PRO A 162 3.64 14.43 0.55
C PRO A 162 4.42 13.57 -0.45
N GLY A 163 5.47 14.16 -1.03
CA GLY A 163 6.36 13.52 -2.00
C GLY A 163 6.85 14.51 -3.05
N ASN A 164 7.77 14.06 -3.89
CA ASN A 164 8.41 14.87 -4.92
C ASN A 164 8.24 14.26 -6.32
N ARG A 165 8.24 15.12 -7.34
CA ARG A 165 8.38 14.72 -8.75
C ARG A 165 9.65 15.38 -9.32
N PRO A 166 10.52 14.66 -10.04
CA PRO A 166 10.49 13.21 -10.28
C PRO A 166 10.69 12.40 -9.00
N TYR A 167 10.11 11.19 -8.93
CA TYR A 167 10.26 10.31 -7.76
C TYR A 167 11.73 9.92 -7.56
N ARG A 168 12.08 9.64 -6.30
CA ARG A 168 13.41 9.18 -5.89
C ARG A 168 13.86 7.98 -6.71
N LYS A 169 15.12 8.01 -7.16
CA LYS A 169 15.74 6.84 -7.80
C LYS A 169 15.91 5.73 -6.77
N TYR A 170 15.39 4.55 -7.07
CA TYR A 170 15.60 3.35 -6.27
C TYR A 170 16.39 2.32 -7.09
N SER A 171 17.57 1.95 -6.59
CA SER A 171 18.51 1.03 -7.26
C SER A 171 18.64 -0.31 -6.53
N GLY A 172 17.63 -0.68 -5.74
CA GLY A 172 17.65 -1.84 -4.87
C GLY A 172 18.48 -1.65 -3.60
N VAL A 173 18.51 -2.69 -2.77
CA VAL A 173 19.31 -2.74 -1.54
C VAL A 173 20.75 -3.13 -1.91
N PRO A 174 21.79 -2.49 -1.32
CA PRO A 174 23.19 -2.83 -1.61
C PRO A 174 23.65 -4.19 -1.05
N LEU A 175 22.75 -4.93 -0.39
CA LEU A 175 22.97 -6.27 0.15
C LEU A 175 22.64 -7.32 -0.91
N ARG A 176 23.50 -7.46 -1.91
CA ARG A 176 23.36 -8.47 -2.98
C ARG A 176 24.63 -9.31 -3.12
N PRO A 177 24.52 -10.61 -3.44
CA PRO A 177 25.67 -11.42 -3.79
C PRO A 177 26.49 -10.75 -4.90
N LYS A 178 27.83 -10.74 -4.76
CA LYS A 178 28.71 -10.32 -5.85
C LYS A 178 29.09 -11.58 -6.63
N ALA A 179 28.62 -11.66 -7.87
CA ALA A 179 29.06 -12.71 -8.77
C ALA A 179 30.55 -12.55 -9.10
N ASP A 180 31.28 -13.67 -9.07
CA ASP A 180 32.64 -13.76 -9.58
C ASP A 180 32.72 -14.85 -10.68
N LYS A 181 33.95 -15.27 -11.03
CA LYS A 181 34.18 -16.30 -12.06
C LYS A 181 33.59 -17.67 -11.71
N THR A 182 33.18 -17.90 -10.46
CA THR A 182 32.56 -19.14 -9.98
C THR A 182 31.02 -19.08 -10.01
N CYS A 183 30.43 -17.95 -10.42
CA CYS A 183 28.99 -17.79 -10.54
C CYS A 183 28.38 -18.82 -11.50
N ARG A 184 27.39 -19.59 -11.00
CA ARG A 184 26.65 -20.59 -11.80
C ARG A 184 25.39 -20.05 -12.47
N GLN A 185 25.19 -18.72 -12.46
CA GLN A 185 24.05 -18.06 -13.10
C GLN A 185 22.69 -18.59 -12.65
N CYS A 186 22.55 -18.93 -11.36
CA CYS A 186 21.30 -19.46 -10.81
C CYS A 186 20.16 -18.42 -10.67
N GLY A 187 20.41 -17.15 -11.00
CA GLY A 187 19.42 -16.07 -10.87
C GLY A 187 19.28 -15.49 -9.46
N VAL A 188 20.23 -15.78 -8.56
CA VAL A 188 20.34 -15.21 -7.19
C VAL A 188 21.59 -14.34 -7.08
#